data_AF-A0ABD2HXR1-F1
#
_entry.id   AF-A0ABD2HXR1-F1
#
_cell.length_a   1.000
_cell.length_b   1.000
_cell.length_c   1.000
_cell.angle_alpha   90.00
_cell.angle_beta   90.00
_cell.angle_gamma   90.00
#
_symmetry.space_group_name_H-M   'P 1'
#
loop_
_entity.id
_entity.type
_entity.pdbx_description
1 polymer ?
#
loop_
_entity_poly.entity_id
_entity_poly.type
_entity_poly.pdbx_seq_one_letter_code
_entity_poly.pdbx_strand_id
1 'polypeptide(L)'
;MIKVYIHPFYDGNGRTSRLLMHLIMLRRGYHPVILPEKKRDEYYTWLEEASDNNNIEPFIRFISFHQQCAQDLEPAPSLPSSSS
;
A
#
# COMPACT_ATOMS: atom_id res chain seq x y z
N MET A 1 12.96 -0.07 -12.37
CA MET A 1 13.11 -1.46 -11.88
C MET A 1 12.96 -1.37 -10.37
N ILE A 2 11.87 -1.87 -9.78
CA ILE A 2 11.64 -1.73 -8.32
C ILE A 2 12.68 -2.58 -7.59
N LYS A 3 13.62 -1.94 -6.88
CA LYS A 3 14.54 -2.62 -5.98
C LYS A 3 13.87 -2.77 -4.62
N VAL A 4 13.34 -3.96 -4.35
CA VAL A 4 13.02 -4.36 -2.98
C VAL A 4 14.33 -4.88 -2.37
N TYR A 5 14.71 -4.40 -1.18
CA TYR A 5 15.99 -4.72 -0.52
C TYR A 5 16.23 -6.24 -0.34
N ILE A 6 15.13 -7.01 -0.32
CA ILE A 6 15.12 -8.46 -0.36
C ILE A 6 14.35 -8.86 -1.62
N HIS A 7 15.01 -9.56 -2.55
CA HIS A 7 14.45 -9.95 -3.86
C HIS A 7 14.30 -11.48 -3.95
N PRO A 8 13.35 -12.08 -3.20
CA PRO A 8 13.25 -13.53 -3.09
C PRO A 8 12.71 -14.21 -4.36
N PHE A 9 12.02 -13.47 -5.23
CA PHE A 9 11.45 -13.99 -6.48
C PHE A 9 12.15 -13.40 -7.71
N TYR A 10 12.17 -14.16 -8.81
CA TYR A 10 12.79 -13.72 -10.08
C TYR A 10 12.09 -12.51 -10.70
N ASP A 11 10.75 -12.45 -10.62
CA ASP A 11 9.90 -11.32 -11.01
C ASP A 11 8.70 -11.23 -10.04
N GLY A 12 8.08 -10.06 -9.94
CA GLY A 12 6.83 -9.88 -9.20
C GLY A 12 6.99 -9.43 -7.75
N ASN A 13 8.20 -9.07 -7.31
CA ASN A 13 8.42 -8.57 -5.94
C ASN A 13 7.54 -7.35 -5.63
N GLY A 14 7.46 -6.37 -6.54
CA GLY A 14 6.58 -5.21 -6.37
C GLY A 14 5.08 -5.55 -6.27
N ARG A 15 4.60 -6.55 -7.04
CA ARG A 15 3.21 -7.01 -7.00
C ARG A 15 2.91 -7.72 -5.67
N THR A 16 3.84 -8.56 -5.22
CA THR A 16 3.73 -9.30 -3.95
C THR A 16 3.79 -8.36 -2.75
N SER A 17 4.71 -7.39 -2.73
CA SER A 17 4.80 -6.37 -1.69
C SER A 17 3.53 -5.52 -1.58
N ARG A 18 2.95 -5.13 -2.73
CA ARG A 18 1.68 -4.38 -2.74
C ARG A 18 0.52 -5.22 -2.24
N LEU A 19 0.44 -6.49 -2.65
CA LEU A 19 -0.58 -7.41 -2.16
C LEU A 19 -0.46 -7.62 -0.64
N LEU A 20 0.77 -7.78 -0.13
CA LEU A 20 1.04 -7.90 1.30
C LEU A 20 0.61 -6.64 2.06
N MET A 21 0.93 -5.46 1.52
CA MET A 21 0.50 -4.18 2.11
C MET A 21 -1.04 -4.11 2.21
N HIS A 22 -1.75 -4.43 1.13
CA HIS A 22 -3.21 -4.46 1.12
C HIS A 22 -3.77 -5.50 2.09
N LEU A 23 -3.15 -6.68 2.19
CA LEU A 23 -3.57 -7.73 3.12
C LEU A 23 -3.45 -7.28 4.58
N ILE A 24 -2.36 -6.61 4.94
CA ILE A 24 -2.15 -6.08 6.29
C ILE A 24 -3.18 -4.97 6.59
N MET A 25 -3.45 -4.09 5.62
CA MET A 25 -4.48 -3.06 5.73
C MET A 25 -5.86 -3.67 5.99
N LEU A 26 -6.28 -4.63 5.16
CA LEU A 26 -7.55 -5.33 5.30
C LEU A 26 -7.67 -6.03 6.67
N ARG A 27 -6.60 -6.69 7.13
CA ARG A 27 -6.56 -7.34 8.45
C ARG A 27 -6.70 -6.36 9.60
N ARG A 28 -6.31 -5.09 9.42
CA ARG A 28 -6.48 -4.01 10.39
C ARG A 28 -7.74 -3.17 10.18
N GLY A 29 -8.63 -3.55 9.25
CA GLY A 29 -9.88 -2.84 8.98
C GLY A 29 -9.71 -1.60 8.09
N TYR A 30 -8.56 -1.43 7.43
CA TYR A 30 -8.32 -0.36 6.47
C TYR A 30 -8.69 -0.81 5.06
N HIS A 31 -9.25 0.12 4.28
CA HIS A 31 -9.60 -0.13 2.89
C HIS A 31 -8.32 -0.21 2.02
N PRO A 32 -8.26 -1.08 1.01
CA PRO A 32 -7.12 -1.12 0.09
C PRO A 32 -6.95 0.22 -0.63
N VAL A 33 -5.71 0.65 -0.78
CA VAL A 33 -5.39 1.91 -1.46
C VAL A 33 -5.43 1.70 -2.97
N ILE A 34 -6.51 2.15 -3.62
CA ILE A 34 -6.63 2.14 -5.08
C ILE A 34 -6.04 3.42 -5.63
N LEU A 35 -4.83 3.32 -6.22
CA LEU A 35 -4.15 4.43 -6.86
C LEU A 35 -4.62 4.57 -8.32
N PRO A 36 -5.14 5.75 -8.73
CA PRO A 36 -5.46 5.99 -10.13
C PRO A 36 -4.18 5.98 -10.98
N GLU A 37 -4.31 5.60 -12.26
CA GLU A 37 -3.18 5.47 -13.18
C GLU A 37 -2.31 6.74 -13.28
N LYS A 38 -2.92 7.93 -13.18
CA LYS A 38 -2.23 9.23 -13.17
C LYS A 38 -1.26 9.41 -11.99
N LYS A 39 -1.42 8.65 -10.91
CA LYS A 39 -0.58 8.68 -9.71
C LYS A 39 0.48 7.57 -9.69
N ARG A 40 0.58 6.79 -10.77
CA ARG A 40 1.53 5.68 -10.89
C ARG A 40 2.97 6.19 -10.84
N ASP A 41 3.27 7.30 -11.51
CA ASP A 41 4.62 7.86 -11.54
C ASP A 41 5.03 8.37 -10.16
N GLU A 42 4.14 9.11 -9.46
CA GLU A 42 4.37 9.54 -8.08
C GLU A 42 4.63 8.36 -7.14
N TYR A 43 3.86 7.27 -7.26
CA TYR A 43 4.10 6.05 -6.48
C TYR A 43 5.51 5.48 -6.70
N TYR A 44 5.98 5.44 -7.95
CA TYR A 44 7.32 4.95 -8.25
C TYR A 44 8.40 5.89 -7.70
N THR A 45 8.23 7.19 -7.83
CA THR A 45 9.16 8.18 -7.27
C THR A 45 9.34 8.00 -5.77
N TRP A 46 8.23 7.88 -5.01
CA TRP A 46 8.32 7.69 -3.56
C TRP A 46 8.87 6.32 -3.17
N LEU A 47 8.63 5.30 -3.99
CA LEU A 47 9.16 3.95 -3.77
C LEU A 47 10.68 3.89 -4.04
N GLU A 48 11.16 4.60 -5.05
CA GLU A 48 12.59 4.74 -5.34
C GLU A 48 13.30 5.52 -4.24
N GLU A 49 12.73 6.64 -3.77
CA GLU A 49 13.23 7.38 -2.59
C GLU A 49 13.31 6.50 -1.33
N ALA A 50 12.29 5.68 -1.09
CA ALA A 50 12.27 4.75 0.03
C ALA A 50 13.33 3.65 -0.09
N SER A 51 13.67 3.22 -1.32
CA SER A 51 14.68 2.20 -1.60
C SER A 51 16.10 2.77 -1.53
N ASP A 52 16.36 3.87 -2.23
CA ASP A 52 17.71 4.35 -2.49
C ASP A 52 18.23 5.23 -1.34
N ASN A 53 17.34 6.03 -0.74
CA ASN A 53 17.68 6.92 0.38
C ASN A 53 17.27 6.34 1.73
N ASN A 54 16.74 5.10 1.75
CA ASN A 54 16.21 4.42 2.94
C ASN A 54 15.16 5.27 3.70
N ASN A 55 14.53 6.22 3.00
CA ASN A 55 13.60 7.18 3.57
C ASN A 55 12.17 6.77 3.21
N ILE A 56 11.57 5.94 4.06
CA ILE A 56 10.22 5.40 3.87
C ILE A 56 9.10 6.41 4.19
N GLU A 57 9.43 7.53 4.81
CA GLU A 57 8.47 8.48 5.35
C GLU A 57 7.56 9.11 4.28
N PRO A 58 8.09 9.60 3.14
CA PRO A 58 7.27 10.17 2.07
C PRO A 58 6.30 9.14 1.48
N PHE A 59 6.75 7.90 1.36
CA PHE A 59 5.93 6.79 0.88
C PHE A 59 4.78 6.48 1.85
N ILE A 60 5.05 6.42 3.15
CA ILE A 60 4.00 6.21 4.17
C ILE A 60 2.98 7.36 4.15
N ARG A 61 3.42 8.61 4.03
CA ARG A 61 2.53 9.77 3.94
C ARG A 61 1.63 9.70 2.71
N PHE A 62 2.21 9.38 1.56
CA PHE A 62 1.47 9.24 0.30
C PHE A 62 0.38 8.16 0.41
N ILE A 63 0.73 6.99 0.93
CA ILE A 63 -0.22 5.90 1.14
C ILE A 63 -1.29 6.26 2.16
N SER A 64 -0.91 6.88 3.28
CA SER A 64 -1.85 7.30 4.34
C SER A 64 -2.86 8.33 3.83
N PHE A 65 -2.41 9.30 3.04
CA PHE A 65 -3.28 10.30 2.41
C PHE A 65 -4.33 9.65 1.51
N HIS A 66 -3.89 8.75 0.62
CA HIS A 66 -4.80 8.06 -0.28
C HIS A 66 -5.72 7.06 0.43
N GLN A 67 -5.26 6.47 1.54
CA GLN A 67 -6.06 5.60 2.39
C GLN A 67 -7.18 6.39 3.09
N GLN A 68 -6.90 7.58 3.62
CA GLN A 68 -7.88 8.44 4.26
C GLN A 68 -9.02 8.77 3.28
N CYS A 69 -8.67 9.22 2.07
CA CYS A 69 -9.65 9.50 1.02
C CYS A 69 -10.48 8.26 0.62
N ALA A 70 -9.90 7.06 0.70
CA ALA A 70 -10.61 5.82 0.40
C ALA A 70 -11.55 5.38 1.53
N GLN A 71 -11.24 5.69 2.79
CA GLN A 71 -12.11 5.40 3.95
C GLN A 71 -13.32 6.33 4.02
N ASP A 72 -13.18 7.56 3.56
CA ASP A 72 -14.27 8.53 3.50
C ASP A 72 -15.36 8.14 2.47
N LEU A 73 -15.05 7.17 1.59
CA LEU A 73 -15.86 6.81 0.44
C LEU A 73 -16.89 5.69 0.67
N GLU A 74 -16.89 5.02 1.84
CA GLU A 74 -18.01 4.25 2.43
C GLU A 74 -17.53 3.68 3.79
N PRO A 75 -18.38 3.68 4.85
CA PRO A 75 -18.03 3.00 6.09
C PRO A 75 -17.84 1.51 5.80
N ALA A 76 -16.69 0.95 6.21
CA ALA A 76 -16.40 -0.47 6.04
C ALA A 76 -17.61 -1.30 6.50
N PRO A 77 -18.09 -2.29 5.72
CA PRO A 77 -19.14 -3.18 6.16
C PRO A 77 -18.66 -3.79 7.47
N SER A 78 -19.46 -3.61 8.53
CA SER A 78 -19.16 -4.16 9.85
C SER A 78 -18.89 -5.65 9.67
N LEU A 79 -17.66 -6.07 9.99
CA LEU A 79 -17.36 -7.49 10.15
C LEU A 79 -18.43 -8.06 11.09
N PRO A 80 -19.16 -9.12 10.72
CA PRO A 80 -20.07 -9.75 11.65
C PRO A 80 -19.23 -10.11 12.86
N SER A 81 -19.58 -9.52 14.01
CA SER A 81 -18.97 -9.88 15.28
C SER A 81 -19.14 -11.38 15.41
N SER A 82 -18.01 -12.09 15.42
CA SER A 82 -17.97 -13.50 15.77
C SER A 82 -18.48 -13.61 17.20
N SER A 83 -19.80 -13.75 17.33
CA SER A 83 -20.47 -14.19 18.52
C SER A 83 -20.28 -15.71 18.56
N SER A 84 -19.28 -16.14 19.31
CA SER A 84 -19.16 -17.51 19.84
C SER A 84 -18.22 -17.47 21.03
#